data_AF-A0A7V2W4L0-F1
#
_entry.id   AF-A0A7V2W4L0-F1
#
_cell.length_a   1.000
_cell.length_b   1.000
_cell.length_c   1.000
_cell.angle_alpha   90.00
_cell.angle_beta   90.00
_cell.angle_gamma   90.00
#
_symmetry.space_group_name_H-M   'P 1'
#
loop_
_entity.id
_entity.type
_entity.pdbx_description
1 polymer ?
#
loop_
_entity_poly.entity_id
_entity_poly.type
_entity_poly.pdbx_seq_one_letter_code
_entity_poly.pdbx_strand_id
1 'polypeptide(L)'
;MLGAVFSVYGSVKAVKNYGPEAPKPPLYGLYEVEAFVRNGDTVPPLLTDSWRWKRLIVERKGAAALYMMDGQKYWYDFRSDSLENFVLLNPRKDSSLVDTLYFSEPDSSRFLLEGSFRGNDLKVSFLKKRKEDFLLRSRGFKWVNESPFNR
;
A
#
# COMPACT_ATOMS: atom_id res chain seq x y z
N MET A 1 -40.72 5.39 10.35
CA MET A 1 -39.96 4.21 9.87
C MET A 1 -39.38 4.56 8.50
N LEU A 2 -38.26 5.31 8.44
CA LEU A 2 -37.65 5.83 7.19
C LEU A 2 -36.11 5.83 7.32
N GLY A 3 -35.53 4.77 7.91
CA GLY A 3 -34.09 4.67 8.15
C GLY A 3 -33.35 3.60 7.32
N ALA A 4 -34.07 2.72 6.62
CA ALA A 4 -33.47 1.51 6.03
C ALA A 4 -33.02 1.68 4.55
N VAL A 5 -33.64 2.58 3.79
CA VAL A 5 -33.42 2.65 2.32
C VAL A 5 -32.12 3.40 1.95
N PHE A 6 -31.70 4.39 2.75
CA PHE A 6 -30.42 5.09 2.55
C PHE A 6 -29.20 4.20 2.83
N SER A 7 -29.34 3.19 3.68
CA SER A 7 -28.25 2.27 4.04
C SER A 7 -27.84 1.38 2.88
N VAL A 8 -28.79 0.84 2.11
CA VAL A 8 -28.50 -0.17 1.07
C VAL A 8 -27.78 0.44 -0.14
N TYR A 9 -28.17 1.64 -0.59
CA TYR A 9 -27.50 2.33 -1.71
C TYR A 9 -26.05 2.70 -1.38
N GLY A 10 -25.79 3.19 -0.16
CA GLY A 10 -24.44 3.47 0.32
C GLY A 10 -23.58 2.19 0.36
N SER A 11 -24.14 1.08 0.83
CA SER A 11 -23.46 -0.22 0.87
C SER A 11 -23.14 -0.79 -0.51
N VAL A 12 -24.08 -0.74 -1.47
CA VAL A 12 -23.83 -1.24 -2.84
C VAL A 12 -22.75 -0.40 -3.56
N LYS A 13 -22.78 0.93 -3.38
CA LYS A 13 -21.77 1.83 -3.95
C LYS A 13 -20.39 1.64 -3.29
N ALA A 14 -20.36 1.35 -1.99
CA ALA A 14 -19.13 0.99 -1.27
C ALA A 14 -18.55 -0.35 -1.73
N VAL A 15 -19.38 -1.39 -1.93
CA VAL A 15 -18.93 -2.69 -2.45
C VAL A 15 -18.40 -2.57 -3.87
N LYS A 16 -19.05 -1.77 -4.74
CA LYS A 16 -18.57 -1.56 -6.11
C LYS A 16 -17.20 -0.86 -6.17
N ASN A 17 -16.92 0.03 -5.23
CA ASN A 17 -15.69 0.82 -5.21
C ASN A 17 -14.57 0.23 -4.34
N TYR A 18 -14.90 -0.62 -3.37
CA TYR A 18 -13.97 -1.13 -2.35
C TYR A 18 -14.07 -2.63 -2.10
N GLY A 19 -14.95 -3.33 -2.81
CA GLY A 19 -15.13 -4.78 -2.71
C GLY A 19 -14.10 -5.57 -3.52
N PRO A 20 -14.09 -6.90 -3.40
CA PRO A 20 -13.09 -7.77 -4.03
C PRO A 20 -13.06 -7.69 -5.57
N GLU A 21 -14.18 -7.30 -6.18
CA GLU A 21 -14.36 -7.17 -7.64
C GLU A 21 -14.20 -5.72 -8.12
N ALA A 22 -13.90 -4.77 -7.23
CA ALA A 22 -13.68 -3.39 -7.62
C ALA A 22 -12.52 -3.31 -8.64
N PRO A 23 -12.62 -2.44 -9.66
CA PRO A 23 -11.52 -2.23 -10.59
C PRO A 23 -10.24 -1.85 -9.84
N LYS A 24 -9.16 -2.57 -10.11
CA LYS A 24 -7.87 -2.30 -9.50
C LYS A 24 -7.37 -0.93 -9.96
N PRO A 25 -6.93 -0.05 -9.05
CA PRO A 25 -6.33 1.22 -9.43
C PRO A 25 -5.01 1.01 -10.19
N PRO A 26 -4.53 2.04 -10.91
CA PRO A 26 -3.15 2.09 -11.34
C PRO A 26 -2.20 1.84 -10.17
N LEU A 27 -1.07 1.18 -10.45
CA LEU A 27 -0.07 0.80 -9.44
C LEU A 27 -0.64 -0.05 -8.29
N TYR A 28 -1.75 -0.77 -8.51
CA TYR A 28 -2.28 -1.71 -7.52
C TYR A 28 -1.24 -2.75 -7.12
N GLY A 29 -1.00 -2.87 -5.81
CA GLY A 29 -0.06 -3.86 -5.29
C GLY A 29 0.32 -3.66 -3.83
N LEU A 30 1.02 -4.67 -3.32
CA LEU A 30 1.77 -4.60 -2.06
C LEU A 30 3.25 -4.65 -2.44
N TYR A 31 3.98 -3.61 -2.05
CA TYR A 31 5.37 -3.39 -2.39
C TYR A 31 6.20 -3.40 -1.11
N GLU A 32 7.17 -4.30 -1.02
CA GLU A 32 8.10 -4.40 0.11
C GLU A 32 9.41 -3.72 -0.27
N VAL A 33 9.94 -2.86 0.61
CA VAL A 33 11.14 -2.07 0.31
C VAL A 33 12.38 -2.97 0.33
N GLU A 34 13.08 -3.02 -0.81
CA GLU A 34 14.34 -3.75 -0.99
C GLU A 34 15.54 -2.84 -0.67
N ALA A 35 15.63 -1.67 -1.31
CA ALA A 35 16.63 -0.64 -1.01
C ALA A 35 15.96 0.72 -0.78
N PHE A 36 16.53 1.50 0.13
CA PHE A 36 16.03 2.82 0.51
C PHE A 36 17.21 3.79 0.59
N VAL A 37 17.23 4.79 -0.29
CA VAL A 37 18.29 5.79 -0.37
C VAL A 37 17.68 7.16 -0.11
N ARG A 38 18.22 7.88 0.88
CA ARG A 38 17.78 9.22 1.25
C ARG A 38 18.97 10.17 1.16
N ASN A 39 18.83 11.25 0.40
CA ASN A 39 19.88 12.26 0.17
C ASN A 39 21.23 11.62 -0.23
N GLY A 40 21.18 10.59 -1.07
CA GLY A 40 22.36 9.85 -1.55
C GLY A 40 22.82 8.69 -0.64
N ASP A 41 22.35 8.63 0.60
CA ASP A 41 22.78 7.60 1.56
C ASP A 41 21.83 6.42 1.62
N THR A 42 22.38 5.20 1.56
CA THR A 42 21.59 3.98 1.75
C THR A 42 21.23 3.80 3.22
N VAL A 43 19.93 3.78 3.51
CA VAL A 43 19.39 3.66 4.87
C VAL A 43 19.08 2.19 5.19
N PRO A 44 19.74 1.58 6.19
CA PRO A 44 19.49 0.19 6.57
C PRO A 44 18.10 -0.01 7.20
N PRO A 45 17.50 -1.21 7.11
CA PRO A 45 16.17 -1.51 7.62
C PRO A 45 16.13 -1.68 9.15
N LEU A 46 16.53 -0.64 9.90
CA LEU A 46 16.51 -0.64 11.35
C LEU A 46 15.10 -0.33 11.86
N LEU A 47 14.60 -1.11 12.83
CA LEU A 47 13.28 -0.89 13.45
C LEU A 47 13.17 0.44 14.18
N THR A 48 14.30 1.04 14.54
CA THR A 48 14.41 2.34 15.20
C THR A 48 14.37 3.52 14.22
N ASP A 49 14.44 3.27 12.90
CA ASP A 49 14.34 4.35 11.91
C ASP A 49 12.87 4.71 11.67
N SER A 50 12.48 5.90 12.13
CA SER A 50 11.10 6.40 12.02
C SER A 50 10.75 7.00 10.66
N TRP A 51 11.70 7.08 9.73
CA TRP A 51 11.52 7.73 8.43
C TRP A 51 11.59 6.74 7.26
N ARG A 52 12.34 5.66 7.42
CA ARG A 52 12.48 4.61 6.43
C ARG A 52 11.18 3.84 6.25
N TRP A 53 10.78 3.66 5.01
CA TRP A 53 9.60 2.87 4.70
C TRP A 53 9.93 1.38 4.77
N LYS A 54 8.96 0.62 5.24
CA LYS A 54 8.97 -0.85 5.20
C LYS A 54 8.19 -1.35 4.00
N ARG A 55 6.99 -0.79 3.76
CA ARG A 55 6.10 -1.19 2.67
C ARG A 55 5.28 -0.02 2.14
N LEU A 56 4.94 -0.12 0.86
CA LEU A 56 3.91 0.68 0.21
C LEU A 56 2.75 -0.24 -0.19
N ILE A 57 1.52 0.18 0.09
CA ILE A 57 0.32 -0.57 -0.30
C ILE A 57 -0.63 0.35 -1.07
N VAL A 58 -1.00 -0.06 -2.27
CA VAL A 58 -1.99 0.60 -3.12
C VAL A 58 -3.10 -0.40 -3.41
N GLU A 59 -4.21 -0.28 -2.68
CA GLU A 59 -5.34 -1.22 -2.79
C GLU A 59 -6.57 -0.57 -3.40
N ARG A 60 -6.71 0.75 -3.28
CA ARG A 60 -7.93 1.49 -3.61
C ARG A 60 -7.58 2.72 -4.43
N LYS A 61 -8.47 3.12 -5.33
CA LYS A 61 -8.30 4.34 -6.11
C LYS A 61 -8.16 5.54 -5.19
N GLY A 62 -7.15 6.38 -5.44
CA GLY A 62 -6.95 7.63 -4.71
C GLY A 62 -6.28 7.48 -3.35
N ALA A 63 -5.84 6.28 -2.95
CA ALA A 63 -5.29 6.06 -1.62
C ALA A 63 -4.10 5.09 -1.63
N ALA A 64 -3.07 5.43 -0.86
CA ALA A 64 -1.95 4.55 -0.55
C ALA A 64 -1.68 4.54 0.96
N ALA A 65 -1.13 3.43 1.45
CA ALA A 65 -0.62 3.31 2.80
C ALA A 65 0.89 3.09 2.79
N LEU A 66 1.62 3.91 3.54
CA LEU A 66 3.02 3.69 3.87
C LEU A 66 3.10 3.05 5.25
N TYR A 67 3.77 1.91 5.33
CA TYR A 67 4.15 1.28 6.58
C TYR A 67 5.59 1.63 6.89
N MET A 68 5.84 2.09 8.11
CA MET A 68 7.17 2.43 8.60
C MET A 68 7.84 1.20 9.23
N MET A 69 9.11 1.34 9.61
CA MET A 69 9.88 0.23 10.19
C MET A 69 9.30 -0.27 11.52
N ASP A 70 8.80 0.63 12.36
CA ASP A 70 8.14 0.36 13.63
C ASP A 70 6.73 -0.25 13.48
N GLY A 71 6.24 -0.40 12.25
CA GLY A 71 4.91 -0.94 11.94
C GLY A 71 3.79 0.10 11.92
N GLN A 72 4.08 1.38 12.22
CA GLN A 72 3.11 2.44 12.06
C GLN A 72 2.68 2.59 10.60
N LYS A 73 1.40 2.95 10.42
CA LYS A 73 0.78 3.11 9.10
C LYS A 73 0.33 4.55 8.90
N TYR A 74 0.71 5.13 7.77
CA TYR A 74 0.33 6.46 7.34
C TYR A 74 -0.46 6.39 6.04
N TRP A 75 -1.65 6.97 6.03
CA TRP A 75 -2.48 7.05 4.84
C TRP A 75 -2.18 8.32 4.04
N TYR A 76 -2.10 8.13 2.74
CA TYR A 76 -1.88 9.17 1.76
C TYR A 76 -3.02 9.18 0.76
N ASP A 77 -3.44 10.38 0.34
CA ASP A 77 -4.10 10.50 -0.94
C ASP A 77 -3.06 10.29 -2.03
N PHE A 78 -3.40 9.44 -2.99
CA PHE A 78 -2.47 8.89 -3.96
C PHE A 78 -3.02 9.09 -5.37
N ARG A 79 -2.35 9.93 -6.15
CA ARG A 79 -2.67 10.15 -7.56
C ARG A 79 -1.49 9.68 -8.39
N SER A 80 -1.77 9.02 -9.50
CA SER A 80 -0.75 8.54 -10.43
C SER A 80 -1.06 9.05 -11.82
N ASP A 81 -0.03 9.47 -12.54
CA ASP A 81 -0.08 9.71 -13.97
C ASP A 81 0.79 8.65 -14.67
N SER A 82 0.18 7.82 -15.52
CA SER A 82 0.88 6.76 -16.24
C SER A 82 1.50 7.20 -17.56
N LEU A 83 1.20 8.41 -18.04
CA LEU A 83 1.82 8.98 -19.22
C LEU A 83 3.16 9.60 -18.84
N GLU A 84 3.16 10.38 -17.76
CA GLU A 84 4.34 11.08 -17.23
C GLU A 84 5.08 10.27 -16.16
N ASN A 85 4.57 9.09 -15.80
CA ASN A 85 5.13 8.17 -14.82
C ASN A 85 5.46 8.81 -13.46
N PHE A 86 4.53 9.57 -12.88
CA PHE A 86 4.69 10.10 -11.53
C PHE A 86 3.52 9.77 -10.62
N VAL A 87 3.76 9.88 -9.32
CA VAL A 87 2.77 9.83 -8.26
C VAL A 87 2.84 11.09 -7.41
N LEU A 88 1.67 11.55 -6.96
CA LEU A 88 1.53 12.54 -5.92
C LEU A 88 1.10 11.84 -4.64
N LEU A 89 1.82 12.11 -3.57
CA LEU A 89 1.57 11.62 -2.23
C LEU A 89 1.23 12.80 -1.33
N ASN A 90 -0.01 12.86 -0.87
CA ASN A 90 -0.48 13.86 0.07
C ASN A 90 -0.82 13.19 1.41
N PRO A 91 -0.12 13.48 2.52
CA PRO A 91 -0.49 12.94 3.82
C PRO A 91 -1.92 13.31 4.20
N ARG A 92 -2.77 12.35 4.58
CA ARG A 92 -4.17 12.67 4.96
C ARG A 92 -4.30 13.51 6.22
N LYS A 93 -3.27 13.51 7.06
CA LYS A 93 -3.21 14.34 8.27
C LYS A 93 -2.78 15.77 8.00
N ASP A 94 -2.20 16.03 6.83
CA ASP A 94 -1.71 17.35 6.43
C ASP A 94 -1.78 17.47 4.91
N SER A 95 -2.92 17.98 4.42
CA SER A 95 -3.18 18.14 2.99
C SER A 95 -2.39 19.28 2.35
N SER A 96 -1.67 20.10 3.13
CA SER A 96 -0.84 21.17 2.59
C SER A 96 0.46 20.64 1.97
N LEU A 97 0.88 19.43 2.37
CA LEU A 97 2.06 18.77 1.85
C LEU A 97 1.71 17.94 0.60
N VAL A 98 2.54 18.07 -0.43
CA VAL A 98 2.46 17.29 -1.67
C VAL A 98 3.87 16.81 -2.01
N ASP A 99 4.07 15.50 -1.99
CA ASP A 99 5.32 14.86 -2.42
C ASP A 99 5.15 14.32 -3.84
N THR A 100 6.13 14.56 -4.71
CA THR A 100 6.11 14.10 -6.10
C THR A 100 7.25 13.11 -6.31
N LEU A 101 6.91 11.89 -6.72
CA LEU A 101 7.86 10.83 -7.03
C LEU A 101 7.59 10.27 -8.42
N TYR A 102 8.64 10.09 -9.21
CA TYR A 102 8.60 9.40 -10.49
C TYR A 102 8.72 7.91 -10.26
N PHE A 103 8.06 7.12 -11.09
CA PHE A 103 8.06 5.67 -10.96
C PHE A 103 8.56 4.97 -12.22
N SER A 104 9.11 3.78 -12.04
CA SER A 104 9.37 2.84 -13.11
C SER A 104 9.16 1.41 -12.63
N GLU A 105 8.90 0.49 -13.56
CA GLU A 105 8.85 -0.96 -13.31
C GLU A 105 9.99 -1.61 -14.11
N PRO A 106 11.22 -1.72 -13.55
CA PRO A 106 12.38 -2.27 -14.26
C PRO A 106 12.16 -3.70 -14.77
N ASP A 107 11.35 -4.46 -14.04
CA ASP A 107 10.90 -5.80 -14.41
C ASP A 107 9.52 -6.09 -13.78
N SER A 108 8.95 -7.26 -14.04
CA SER A 108 7.61 -7.62 -13.56
C SER A 108 7.49 -7.76 -12.03
N SER A 109 8.62 -7.87 -11.32
CA SER A 109 8.71 -8.04 -9.87
C SER A 109 9.21 -6.79 -9.15
N ARG A 110 9.83 -5.85 -9.86
CA ARG A 110 10.44 -4.65 -9.27
C ARG A 110 9.70 -3.38 -9.63
N PHE A 111 9.62 -2.51 -8.65
CA PHE A 111 9.06 -1.17 -8.77
C PHE A 111 10.04 -0.18 -8.15
N LEU A 112 10.21 0.99 -8.76
CA LEU A 112 11.10 2.05 -8.28
C LEU A 112 10.28 3.33 -8.08
N LEU A 113 10.56 4.04 -6.99
CA LEU A 113 10.17 5.45 -6.81
C LEU A 113 11.41 6.31 -6.65
N GLU A 114 11.43 7.47 -7.31
CA GLU A 114 12.53 8.43 -7.23
C GLU A 114 12.00 9.87 -7.31
N GLY A 115 12.47 10.76 -6.44
CA GLY A 115 12.07 12.18 -6.43
C GLY A 115 12.14 12.80 -5.04
N SER A 116 11.29 13.80 -4.78
CA SER A 116 11.27 14.50 -3.49
C SER A 116 10.16 13.97 -2.60
N PHE A 117 10.52 13.60 -1.37
CA PHE A 117 9.58 13.22 -0.32
C PHE A 117 9.93 13.93 0.98
N ARG A 118 8.99 14.74 1.48
CA ARG A 118 9.13 15.59 2.67
C ARG A 118 10.41 16.43 2.64
N GLY A 119 10.69 17.03 1.48
CA GLY A 119 11.86 17.88 1.26
C GLY A 119 13.20 17.16 1.20
N ASN A 120 13.22 15.83 1.13
CA ASN A 120 14.43 15.04 0.97
C ASN A 120 14.41 14.32 -0.38
N ASP A 121 15.59 14.17 -0.98
CA ASP A 121 15.75 13.33 -2.17
C ASP A 121 15.61 11.87 -1.74
N LEU A 122 14.76 11.14 -2.45
CA LEU A 122 14.39 9.79 -2.11
C LEU A 122 14.47 8.90 -3.34
N LYS A 123 15.10 7.75 -3.18
CA LYS A 123 15.07 6.65 -4.15
C LYS A 123 14.78 5.34 -3.42
N VAL A 124 13.71 4.66 -3.81
CA VAL A 124 13.25 3.43 -3.15
C VAL A 124 12.99 2.36 -4.19
N SER A 125 13.69 1.24 -4.08
CA SER A 125 13.37 0.03 -4.84
C SER A 125 12.48 -0.89 -4.02
N PHE A 126 11.52 -1.52 -4.69
CA PHE A 126 10.55 -2.40 -4.09
C PHE A 126 10.48 -3.74 -4.81
N LEU A 127 10.20 -4.78 -4.03
CA LEU A 127 9.71 -6.06 -4.52
C LEU A 127 8.17 -6.07 -4.45
N LYS A 128 7.54 -6.34 -5.59
CA LYS A 128 6.09 -6.47 -5.72
C LYS A 128 5.66 -7.85 -5.23
N LYS A 129 4.93 -7.89 -4.11
CA LYS A 129 4.42 -9.14 -3.55
C LYS A 129 3.25 -9.65 -4.37
N ARG A 130 3.27 -10.94 -4.69
CA ARG A 130 2.22 -11.67 -5.39
C ARG A 130 1.42 -12.53 -4.43
N LYS A 131 0.27 -13.04 -4.87
CA LYS A 131 -0.62 -13.84 -4.01
C LYS A 131 0.05 -15.11 -3.48
N GLU A 132 0.98 -15.65 -4.26
CA GLU A 132 1.72 -16.87 -3.98
C GLU A 132 2.76 -16.68 -2.87
N ASP A 133 3.16 -15.44 -2.61
CA ASP A 133 4.16 -15.11 -1.58
C ASP A 133 3.58 -15.14 -0.14
N PHE A 134 2.27 -15.33 0.01
CA PHE A 134 1.60 -15.37 1.30
C PHE A 134 1.36 -16.80 1.79
N LEU A 135 1.97 -17.16 2.92
CA LEU A 135 1.93 -18.51 3.50
C LEU A 135 0.51 -19.02 3.79
N LEU A 136 -0.43 -18.13 4.15
CA LEU A 136 -1.84 -18.48 4.37
C LEU A 136 -2.55 -18.99 3.10
N ARG A 137 -2.01 -18.71 1.91
CA ARG A 137 -2.51 -19.22 0.63
C ARG A 137 -1.65 -20.32 0.03
N SER A 138 -0.34 -20.35 0.33
CA SER A 138 0.55 -21.42 -0.16
C SER A 138 0.44 -22.69 0.68
N ARG A 139 0.04 -22.60 1.94
CA ARG A 139 -0.25 -23.74 2.82
C ARG A 139 -1.76 -23.88 2.90
N GLY A 140 -2.31 -24.94 2.29
CA GLY A 140 -3.74 -25.26 2.38
C GLY A 140 -4.19 -25.24 3.85
N PHE A 141 -5.25 -24.47 4.14
CA PHE A 141 -5.79 -24.37 5.48
C PHE A 141 -6.39 -25.72 5.90
N LYS A 142 -5.79 -26.39 6.90
CA LYS A 142 -6.38 -27.59 7.52
C LYS A 142 -7.21 -27.14 8.72
N TRP A 143 -8.53 -27.22 8.61
CA TRP A 143 -9.42 -27.09 9.76
C TRP A 143 -9.18 -28.28 10.69
N VAL A 144 -8.45 -28.07 11.78
CA VAL A 144 -8.49 -29.01 12.91
C VAL A 144 -9.74 -28.65 13.72
N ASN A 145 -10.75 -29.49 13.63
CA ASN A 145 -11.92 -29.43 14.50
C ASN A 145 -11.67 -30.38 15.67
N GLU A 146 -11.09 -29.88 16.76
CA GLU A 146 -11.09 -30.59 18.04
C GLU A 146 -12.52 -30.51 18.59
N SER A 147 -13.35 -31.51 18.30
CA SER A 147 -14.65 -31.61 18.94
C SER A 147 -14.43 -31.94 20.41
N PRO A 148 -14.85 -31.10 21.38
CA PRO A 148 -14.74 -31.46 22.78
C PRO A 148 -15.73 -32.59 23.07
N PHE A 149 -15.18 -33.73 23.48
CA PHE A 149 -15.95 -34.85 23.99
C PHE A 149 -16.47 -34.49 25.39
N ASN A 150 -17.57 -33.73 25.44
CA ASN A 150 -18.30 -33.53 26.70
C ASN A 150 -19.06 -34.82 27.01
N ARG A 151 -18.62 -35.53 28.05
CA ARG A 151 -19.42 -36.55 28.76
C ARG A 151 -20.24 -35.90 29.84
#